data_AF-A0A8J3DBW8-F1
#
_entry.id   AF-A0A8J3DBW8-F1
#
_cell.length_a   1.000
_cell.length_b   1.000
_cell.length_c   1.000
_cell.angle_alpha   90.00
_cell.angle_beta   90.00
_cell.angle_gamma   90.00
#
_symmetry.space_group_name_H-M   'P 1'
#
loop_
_entity.id
_entity.type
_entity.pdbx_description
1 polymer ?
#
loop_
_entity_poly.entity_id
_entity_poly.type
_entity_poly.pdbx_seq_one_letter_code
_entity_poly.pdbx_strand_id
1 'polypeptide(L)'
;MSRRFLPTIDQIKRAAEELPDPMTYEDDECSVSIKTGGSTRELDFKRIKFSSGKGINVYRWIYEGKIMIRNSDKADKSSKSKDDTVLFSLSMR
;
A
#
# COMPACT_ATOMS: atom_id res chain seq x y z
N MET A 1 -20.50 -16.83 -4.22
CA MET A 1 -20.01 -15.48 -4.57
C MET A 1 -19.04 -15.02 -3.49
N SER A 2 -17.73 -15.18 -3.73
CA SER A 2 -16.69 -14.73 -2.80
C SER A 2 -16.77 -13.22 -2.64
N ARG A 3 -16.99 -12.74 -1.40
CA ARG A 3 -16.84 -11.30 -1.10
C ARG A 3 -15.41 -10.94 -1.46
N ARG A 4 -15.23 -10.07 -2.46
CA ARG A 4 -13.91 -9.55 -2.81
C ARG A 4 -13.31 -8.95 -1.54
N PHE A 5 -12.18 -9.51 -1.13
CA PHE A 5 -11.44 -9.03 0.02
C PHE A 5 -10.99 -7.59 -0.24
N LEU A 6 -11.23 -6.70 0.71
CA LEU A 6 -10.84 -5.29 0.66
C LEU A 6 -9.93 -5.02 1.86
N PRO A 7 -8.60 -4.94 1.65
CA PRO A 7 -7.68 -4.67 2.75
C PRO A 7 -7.85 -3.25 3.29
N THR A 8 -7.58 -3.06 4.58
CA THR A 8 -7.43 -1.73 5.17
C THR A 8 -6.05 -1.13 4.86
N ILE A 9 -5.91 0.18 5.02
CA ILE A 9 -4.61 0.86 4.88
C ILE A 9 -3.57 0.24 5.81
N ASP A 10 -3.94 -0.10 7.05
CA ASP A 10 -3.00 -0.70 8.01
C ASP A 10 -2.53 -2.10 7.59
N GLN A 11 -3.40 -2.88 6.94
CA GLN A 11 -3.02 -4.19 6.41
C GLN A 11 -2.02 -4.05 5.26
N ILE A 12 -2.23 -3.07 4.37
CA ILE A 12 -1.30 -2.80 3.27
C ILE A 12 0.05 -2.32 3.83
N LYS A 13 0.05 -1.44 4.84
CA LYS A 13 1.29 -0.96 5.47
C LYS A 13 2.11 -2.11 6.08
N ARG A 14 1.46 -2.99 6.84
CA ARG A 14 2.14 -4.17 7.41
C ARG A 14 2.70 -5.08 6.32
N ALA A 15 1.91 -5.33 5.27
CA ALA A 15 2.40 -6.13 4.15
C ALA A 15 3.59 -5.48 3.44
N ALA A 16 3.59 -4.14 3.33
CA ALA A 16 4.69 -3.40 2.71
C ALA A 16 6.00 -3.46 3.52
N GLU A 17 5.95 -3.71 4.83
CA GLU A 17 7.14 -3.92 5.67
C GLU A 17 7.83 -5.26 5.39
N GLU A 18 7.12 -6.24 4.82
CA GLU A 18 7.65 -7.55 4.45
C GLU A 18 8.21 -7.60 3.02
N LEU A 19 8.03 -6.52 2.25
CA LEU A 19 8.50 -6.47 0.87
C LEU A 19 10.03 -6.35 0.81
N PRO A 20 10.68 -7.08 -0.12
CA PRO A 20 12.11 -6.94 -0.37
C PRO A 20 12.42 -5.57 -0.97
N ASP A 21 13.70 -5.16 -0.93
CA ASP A 21 14.14 -3.92 -1.56
C ASP A 21 13.82 -3.96 -3.08
N PRO A 22 12.98 -3.04 -3.59
CA PRO A 22 12.58 -3.03 -5.00
C PRO A 22 13.76 -2.80 -5.95
N MET A 23 14.87 -2.23 -5.49
CA MET A 23 16.05 -1.99 -6.32
C MET A 23 16.86 -3.25 -6.60
N THR A 24 16.77 -4.26 -5.73
CA THR A 24 17.60 -5.48 -5.79
C THR A 24 16.80 -6.74 -6.03
N TYR A 25 15.48 -6.70 -5.81
CA TYR A 25 14.60 -7.83 -6.10
C TYR A 25 14.59 -8.15 -7.60
N GLU A 26 14.49 -9.42 -7.97
CA GLU A 26 14.59 -9.82 -9.38
C GLU A 26 13.24 -9.69 -10.09
N ASP A 27 12.15 -10.07 -9.42
CA ASP A 27 10.82 -10.13 -10.01
C ASP A 27 10.08 -8.79 -10.00
N ASP A 28 9.14 -8.66 -10.93
CA ASP A 28 8.27 -7.47 -11.04
C ASP A 28 7.02 -7.55 -10.18
N GLU A 29 6.78 -8.69 -9.52
CA GLU A 29 5.63 -8.92 -8.66
C GLU A 29 6.07 -9.58 -7.36
N CYS A 30 5.41 -9.24 -6.25
CA CYS A 30 5.64 -9.86 -4.95
C CYS A 30 4.32 -9.96 -4.19
N SER A 31 4.02 -11.16 -3.68
CA SER A 31 2.80 -11.42 -2.91
C SER A 31 3.12 -11.60 -1.44
N VAL A 32 2.40 -10.88 -0.57
CA VAL A 32 2.58 -10.94 0.88
C VAL A 32 1.32 -11.50 1.54
N SER A 33 1.50 -12.51 2.39
CA SER A 33 0.42 -13.13 3.14
C SER A 33 0.02 -12.31 4.37
N ILE A 34 -1.24 -11.93 4.46
CA ILE A 34 -1.81 -11.22 5.61
C ILE A 34 -2.91 -12.05 6.29
N LYS A 35 -3.01 -11.92 7.61
CA LYS A 35 -4.08 -12.52 8.40
C LYS A 35 -5.27 -11.57 8.51
N THR A 36 -6.46 -12.04 8.17
CA THR A 36 -7.71 -11.28 8.28
C THR A 36 -8.87 -12.17 8.72
N GLY A 37 -9.53 -11.81 9.82
CA GLY A 37 -10.75 -12.49 10.28
C GLY A 37 -10.64 -14.02 10.40
N GLY A 38 -9.47 -14.53 10.80
CA GLY A 38 -9.22 -15.97 10.93
C GLY A 38 -8.84 -16.70 9.64
N SER A 39 -8.66 -15.99 8.51
CA SER A 39 -8.17 -16.54 7.25
C SER A 39 -6.89 -15.84 6.81
N THR A 40 -6.02 -16.56 6.09
CA THR A 40 -4.90 -15.95 5.38
C THR A 40 -5.37 -15.47 4.01
N ARG A 41 -4.93 -14.28 3.60
CA ARG A 41 -5.15 -13.69 2.28
C ARG A 41 -3.82 -13.18 1.75
N GLU A 42 -3.71 -13.06 0.44
CA GLU A 42 -2.52 -12.50 -0.19
C GLU A 42 -2.81 -11.08 -0.69
N LEU A 43 -1.79 -10.23 -0.59
CA LEU A 43 -1.73 -8.92 -1.22
C LEU A 43 -0.62 -8.93 -2.24
N ASP A 44 -1.00 -8.66 -3.48
CA ASP A 44 -0.06 -8.60 -4.60
C ASP A 44 0.44 -7.17 -4.80
N PHE A 45 1.75 -7.04 -4.89
CA PHE A 45 2.44 -5.79 -5.17
C PHE A 45 3.16 -5.91 -6.51
N LYS A 46 3.15 -4.82 -7.27
CA LYS A 46 3.91 -4.70 -8.51
C LYS A 46 5.06 -3.77 -8.34
N ARG A 47 6.20 -4.11 -8.91
CA ARG A 47 7.37 -3.26 -8.99
C ARG A 47 7.22 -2.38 -10.21
N ILE A 48 7.23 -1.07 -10.00
CA ILE A 48 7.21 -0.10 -11.09
C ILE A 48 8.51 0.69 -11.11
N LYS A 49 9.02 0.86 -12.32
CA LYS A 49 10.14 1.74 -12.63
C LYS A 49 9.66 3.19 -12.76
N PHE A 50 10.22 4.08 -11.95
CA PHE A 50 10.03 5.52 -12.05
C PHE A 50 11.30 6.16 -12.62
N SER A 51 11.14 6.91 -13.70
CA SER A 51 12.20 7.76 -14.24
C SER A 51 12.24 9.07 -13.47
N SER A 52 13.30 9.31 -12.70
CA SER A 52 13.59 10.65 -12.20
C SER A 52 14.26 11.44 -13.33
N GLY A 53 13.86 12.69 -13.55
CA GLY A 53 14.33 13.54 -14.66
C GLY A 53 15.84 13.78 -14.74
N LYS A 54 16.62 13.23 -13.81
CA LYS A 54 18.10 13.20 -13.81
C LYS A 54 18.69 11.89 -14.34
N GLY A 55 17.91 11.04 -15.02
CA GLY A 55 18.36 9.75 -15.54
C GLY A 55 18.53 8.64 -14.49
N ILE A 56 18.10 8.90 -13.25
CA ILE A 56 18.10 7.91 -12.17
C ILE A 56 16.79 7.12 -12.26
N ASN A 57 16.92 5.81 -12.47
CA ASN A 57 15.81 4.88 -12.39
C ASN A 57 15.64 4.46 -10.94
N VAL A 58 14.46 4.68 -10.36
CA VAL A 58 14.10 4.15 -9.05
C VAL A 58 12.97 3.15 -9.21
N TYR A 59 13.06 2.02 -8.54
CA TYR A 59 11.99 1.04 -8.49
C TYR A 59 11.20 1.23 -7.20
N ARG A 60 9.88 1.07 -7.27
CA ARG A 60 9.01 1.11 -6.10
C ARG A 60 7.96 0.03 -6.21
N TRP A 61 7.61 -0.55 -5.06
CA TRP A 61 6.44 -1.39 -4.95
C TRP A 61 5.16 -0.54 -4.96
N ILE A 62 4.15 -1.02 -5.66
CA ILE A 62 2.82 -0.45 -5.71
C ILE A 62 1.78 -1.52 -5.41
N TYR A 63 0.71 -1.13 -4.74
CA TYR A 63 -0.47 -1.97 -4.57
C TYR A 63 -1.57 -1.48 -5.52
N GLU A 64 -2.02 -2.33 -6.44
CA GLU A 64 -3.12 -2.02 -7.37
C GLU A 64 -4.41 -2.69 -6.91
N GLY A 65 -5.18 -2.01 -6.08
CA GLY A 65 -6.43 -2.58 -5.58
C GLY A 65 -7.35 -1.57 -4.93
N LYS A 66 -8.49 -2.08 -4.45
CA LYS A 66 -9.45 -1.29 -3.69
C LYS A 66 -9.13 -1.40 -2.22
N ILE A 67 -9.00 -0.26 -1.55
CA ILE A 67 -8.76 -0.19 -0.11
C ILE A 67 -10.07 0.07 0.63
N MET A 68 -10.21 -0.53 1.81
CA MET A 68 -11.28 -0.21 2.75
C MET A 68 -10.85 0.97 3.61
N ILE A 69 -11.54 2.11 3.46
CA ILE A 69 -11.39 3.27 4.34
C ILE A 69 -12.51 3.23 5.37
N ARG A 70 -12.16 3.09 6.65
CA ARG A 70 -13.10 3.22 7.75
C ARG A 70 -13.00 4.65 8.30
N ASN A 71 -13.84 5.54 7.78
CA ASN A 71 -13.96 6.91 8.31
C ASN A 71 -14.85 6.98 9.58
N SER A 72 -15.27 5.81 10.10
CA SER A 72 -16.27 5.69 11.14
C SER A 72 -15.72 4.87 12.31
N ASP A 73 -14.90 5.54 13.12
CA ASP A 73 -14.74 5.28 14.57
C ASP A 73 -14.21 6.55 15.31
N LYS A 74 -14.32 7.73 14.70
CA LYS A 74 -14.19 9.01 15.41
C LYS A 74 -15.45 9.84 15.24
N ALA A 75 -16.56 9.31 15.76
CA ALA A 75 -17.51 10.20 16.40
C ALA A 75 -16.89 10.62 17.74
N ASP A 76 -15.94 11.56 17.70
CA ASP A 76 -15.97 12.72 18.58
C ASP A 76 -14.84 13.73 18.29
N LYS A 77 -15.33 14.94 17.97
CA LYS A 77 -14.75 16.27 18.15
C LYS A 77 -13.55 16.66 17.27
N SER A 78 -13.95 17.35 16.20
CA SER A 78 -13.58 18.75 15.92
C SER A 78 -12.80 18.97 14.61
N SER A 79 -13.46 19.77 13.77
CA SER A 79 -12.87 20.86 12.99
C SER A 79 -12.12 20.54 11.69
N LYS A 80 -12.80 20.95 10.61
CA LYS A 80 -12.28 21.76 9.50
C LYS A 80 -11.63 21.01 8.32
N SER A 81 -12.50 20.77 7.33
CA SER A 81 -12.27 20.85 5.89
C SER A 81 -10.98 21.58 5.49
N LYS A 82 -10.11 20.89 4.75
CA LYS A 82 -9.29 21.42 3.64
C LYS A 82 -8.96 20.25 2.71
N ASP A 83 -8.97 20.55 1.40
CA ASP A 83 -8.59 19.64 0.32
C ASP A 83 -7.26 18.92 0.60
N ASP A 84 -7.34 17.65 1.00
CA ASP A 84 -6.18 16.79 1.17
C ASP A 84 -6.05 15.89 -0.06
N THR A 85 -5.46 16.42 -1.13
CA THR A 85 -4.77 15.56 -2.09
C THR A 85 -3.57 14.97 -1.37
N VAL A 86 -3.73 13.75 -0.85
CA VAL A 86 -2.67 13.08 -0.09
C VAL A 86 -1.63 12.50 -1.05
N LEU A 87 -0.62 13.30 -1.38
CA LEU A 87 0.60 12.82 -2.02
C LEU A 87 1.51 12.22 -0.94
N PHE A 88 1.46 10.90 -0.77
CA PHE A 88 2.42 10.20 0.08
C PHE A 88 3.77 10.09 -0.62
N SER A 89 4.75 10.91 -0.22
CA SER A 89 6.16 10.70 -0.56
C SER A 89 6.85 9.96 0.60
N LEU A 90 7.10 8.66 0.43
CA LEU A 90 7.95 7.89 1.34
C LEU A 90 9.43 8.17 1.02
N SER A 91 10.16 8.74 1.98
CA SER A 91 11.62 8.81 1.97
C SER A 91 12.12 7.86 3.05
N MET A 92 12.76 6.76 2.66
CA MET A 92 13.50 5.90 3.58
C MET A 92 14.96 6.38 3.59
N ARG A 93 15.50 6.56 4.80
CA ARG A 93 16.93 6.87 5.06
C ARG A 93 17.72 5.58 5.13
#